data_AF-A0A7V3RFE4-F1
#
_entry.id   AF-A0A7V3RFE4-F1
#
_cell.length_a   1.000
_cell.length_b   1.000
_cell.length_c   1.000
_cell.angle_alpha   90.00
_cell.angle_beta   90.00
_cell.angle_gamma   90.00
#
_symmetry.space_group_name_H-M   'P 1'
#
loop_
_entity.id
_entity.type
_entity.pdbx_description
1 polymer ?
#
loop_
_entity_poly.entity_id
_entity_poly.type
_entity_poly.pdbx_seq_one_letter_code
_entity_poly.pdbx_strand_id
1 'polypeptide(L)'
;KQQVELRNQADSLVYQMEKLLQEQGSKIDPSLRGEVENLVKDLKEAIEKNDYTRMKIVMDDLQKKSQEIGQRLYQQASGSSSAAGDGAKGSSDESNGTTNAENAEYQGK
;
A
#
# COMPACT_ATOMS: atom_id res chain seq x y z
N LYS A 1 9.63 -30.21 7.82
CA LYS A 1 9.70 -29.34 6.61
C LYS A 1 8.91 -28.04 6.80
N GLN A 2 7.61 -28.11 7.08
CA GLN A 2 6.76 -26.90 7.24
C GLN A 2 7.22 -25.92 8.33
N GLN A 3 7.73 -26.40 9.47
CA GLN A 3 8.25 -25.53 10.54
C GLN A 3 9.50 -24.74 10.13
N VAL A 4 10.40 -25.38 9.37
CA VAL A 4 11.61 -24.73 8.85
C VAL A 4 11.22 -23.69 7.80
N GLU A 5 10.28 -24.02 6.93
CA GLU A 5 9.76 -23.09 5.93
C GLU A 5 9.09 -21.87 6.59
N LEU A 6 8.23 -22.09 7.58
CA LEU A 6 7.58 -21.03 8.34
C LEU A 6 8.60 -20.12 9.03
N ARG A 7 9.64 -20.70 9.64
CA ARG A 7 10.72 -19.92 10.26
C ARG A 7 11.46 -19.08 9.22
N ASN A 8 11.84 -19.66 8.08
CA ASN A 8 12.51 -18.92 7.01
C ASN A 8 11.65 -17.78 6.45
N GLN A 9 10.33 -18.00 6.32
CA GLN A 9 9.40 -16.95 5.91
C GLN A 9 9.32 -15.84 6.97
N ALA A 10 9.27 -16.20 8.26
CA ALA A 10 9.25 -15.26 9.38
C ALA A 10 10.53 -14.41 9.43
N ASP A 11 11.71 -15.05 9.34
CA ASP A 11 13.01 -14.37 9.28
C ASP A 11 13.08 -13.41 8.07
N SER A 12 12.61 -13.86 6.91
CA SER A 12 12.56 -13.01 5.71
C SER A 12 11.63 -11.80 5.89
N LEU A 13 10.48 -11.99 6.53
CA LEU A 13 9.52 -10.91 6.78
C LEU A 13 10.08 -9.90 7.78
N VAL A 14 10.73 -10.35 8.85
CA VAL A 14 11.44 -9.49 9.82
C VAL A 14 12.42 -8.58 9.08
N TYR A 15 13.31 -9.15 8.27
CA TYR A 15 14.30 -8.39 7.52
C TYR A 15 13.66 -7.35 6.58
N GLN A 16 12.62 -7.74 5.86
CA GLN A 16 11.90 -6.83 4.95
C GLN A 16 11.26 -5.66 5.70
N MET A 17 10.66 -5.91 6.87
CA MET A 17 10.02 -4.87 7.68
C MET A 17 11.03 -3.96 8.36
N GLU A 18 12.13 -4.51 8.90
CA GLU A 18 13.23 -3.70 9.46
C GLU A 18 13.80 -2.76 8.38
N LYS A 19 14.01 -3.28 7.17
CA LYS A 19 14.47 -2.46 6.04
C LYS A 19 13.46 -1.38 5.66
N LEU A 20 12.17 -1.72 5.56
CA LEU A 20 11.10 -0.75 5.27
C LEU A 20 11.08 0.38 6.30
N LEU A 21 11.16 0.05 7.59
CA LEU A 21 11.17 1.02 8.69
C LEU A 21 12.43 1.90 8.65
N GLN A 22 13.58 1.34 8.30
CA GLN A 22 14.81 2.11 8.15
C GLN A 22 14.76 3.08 6.96
N GLU A 23 14.27 2.63 5.80
CA GLU A 23 14.29 3.42 4.57
C GLU A 23 13.12 4.41 4.46
N GLN A 24 11.94 3.99 4.93
CA GLN A 24 10.68 4.71 4.74
C GLN A 24 9.97 5.04 6.05
N GLY A 25 10.53 4.67 7.21
CA GLY A 25 9.91 4.88 8.51
C GLY A 25 9.44 6.32 8.70
N SER A 26 10.25 7.31 8.33
CA SER A 26 9.90 8.74 8.44
C SER A 26 8.66 9.17 7.66
N LYS A 27 8.27 8.43 6.61
CA LYS A 27 7.05 8.64 5.81
C LYS A 27 5.84 7.89 6.35
N ILE A 28 6.04 6.97 7.27
CA ILE A 28 4.99 6.18 7.92
C ILE A 28 4.50 6.94 9.15
N ASP A 29 3.20 6.95 9.38
CA ASP A 29 2.59 7.50 10.58
C ASP A 29 3.25 6.95 11.86
N PRO A 30 3.57 7.79 12.87
CA PRO A 30 4.27 7.33 14.07
C PRO A 30 3.57 6.21 14.84
N SER A 31 2.23 6.19 14.87
CA SER A 31 1.47 5.13 15.54
C SER A 31 1.66 3.82 14.79
N LEU A 32 1.46 3.82 13.48
CA LEU A 32 1.64 2.62 12.65
C LEU A 32 3.08 2.13 12.65
N ARG A 33 4.05 3.04 12.66
CA ARG A 33 5.47 2.69 12.77
C ARG A 33 5.74 1.92 14.06
N GLY A 34 5.29 2.45 15.20
CA GLY A 34 5.46 1.79 16.51
C GLY A 34 4.76 0.43 16.59
N GLU A 35 3.59 0.29 15.97
CA GLU A 35 2.90 -1.00 15.87
C GLU A 35 3.72 -2.03 15.07
N VAL A 36 4.28 -1.64 13.92
CA VAL A 36 5.12 -2.54 13.12
C VAL A 36 6.43 -2.88 13.84
N GLU A 37 7.08 -1.92 14.49
CA GLU A 37 8.29 -2.16 15.29
C GLU A 37 8.05 -3.21 16.39
N ASN A 38 6.92 -3.10 17.10
CA ASN A 38 6.53 -4.07 18.13
C ASN A 38 6.25 -5.45 17.53
N LEU A 39 5.52 -5.54 16.42
CA LEU A 39 5.24 -6.81 15.75
C LEU A 39 6.51 -7.47 15.20
N VAL A 40 7.45 -6.69 14.67
CA VAL A 40 8.76 -7.21 14.23
C VAL A 40 9.52 -7.82 15.41
N LYS A 41 9.54 -7.13 16.56
CA LYS A 41 10.16 -7.66 17.78
C LYS A 41 9.49 -8.95 18.25
N ASP A 42 8.15 -8.96 18.30
CA ASP A 42 7.37 -10.13 18.68
C ASP A 42 7.64 -11.33 17.76
N LEU A 43 7.79 -11.09 16.46
CA LEU A 43 8.10 -12.16 15.49
C LEU A 43 9.50 -12.73 15.72
N LYS A 44 10.50 -11.88 16.01
CA LYS A 44 11.85 -12.31 16.37
C LYS A 44 11.84 -13.18 17.61
N GLU A 45 11.14 -12.74 18.67
CA GLU A 45 11.00 -13.53 19.89
C GLU A 45 10.31 -14.87 19.65
N ALA A 46 9.28 -14.91 18.80
CA ALA A 46 8.59 -16.14 18.43
C ALA A 46 9.52 -17.11 17.68
N ILE A 47 10.34 -16.60 16.74
CA ILE A 47 11.36 -17.37 16.02
C ILE A 47 12.36 -17.99 17.00
N GLU A 48 12.90 -17.19 17.93
CA GLU A 48 13.88 -17.65 18.93
C GLU A 48 13.31 -18.75 19.83
N LYS A 49 12.04 -18.59 20.24
CA LYS A 49 11.33 -19.56 21.10
C LYS A 49 10.78 -20.77 20.33
N ASN A 50 10.91 -20.80 19.00
CA ASN A 50 10.26 -21.76 18.12
C ASN A 50 8.73 -21.85 18.35
N ASP A 51 8.09 -20.72 18.65
CA ASP A 51 6.64 -20.63 18.83
C ASP A 51 5.96 -20.45 17.47
N TYR A 52 5.70 -21.57 16.79
CA TYR A 52 5.14 -21.57 15.44
C TYR A 52 3.71 -21.02 15.36
N THR A 53 2.95 -21.09 16.45
CA THR A 53 1.60 -20.52 16.51
C THR A 53 1.70 -19.00 16.55
N ARG A 54 2.56 -18.47 17.42
CA ARG A 54 2.80 -17.03 17.51
C ARG A 54 3.41 -16.48 16.22
N MET A 55 4.36 -17.21 15.60
CA MET A 55 4.93 -16.82 14.30
C MET A 55 3.83 -16.58 13.26
N LYS A 56 2.90 -17.53 13.08
CA LYS A 56 1.81 -17.37 12.11
C LYS A 56 0.95 -16.13 12.39
N ILE A 57 0.53 -15.97 13.64
CA ILE A 57 -0.33 -14.85 14.06
C ILE A 57 0.37 -13.51 13.78
N VAL A 58 1.62 -13.37 14.20
CA VAL A 58 2.37 -12.12 14.05
C VAL A 58 2.71 -11.84 12.59
N MET A 59 3.00 -12.86 11.78
CA MET A 59 3.19 -12.70 10.34
C MET A 59 1.94 -12.17 9.64
N ASP A 60 0.76 -12.74 9.95
CA ASP A 60 -0.50 -12.27 9.39
C ASP A 60 -0.79 -10.81 9.80
N ASP A 61 -0.49 -10.45 11.04
CA ASP A 61 -0.69 -9.08 11.53
C ASP A 61 0.29 -8.08 10.89
N LEU A 62 1.55 -8.46 10.68
CA LEU A 62 2.52 -7.66 9.91
C LEU A 62 2.07 -7.43 8.47
N GLN A 63 1.50 -8.45 7.82
CA GLN A 63 0.97 -8.31 6.47
C GLN A 63 -0.18 -7.29 6.41
N LYS A 64 -1.13 -7.36 7.36
CA LYS A 64 -2.23 -6.38 7.47
C LYS A 64 -1.69 -4.97 7.69
N LYS A 65 -0.73 -4.80 8.60
CA LYS A 65 -0.12 -3.48 8.87
C LYS A 65 0.65 -2.95 7.66
N SER A 66 1.30 -3.81 6.89
CA SER A 66 1.97 -3.43 5.63
C SER A 66 0.97 -2.89 4.60
N GLN A 67 -0.20 -3.53 4.47
CA GLN A 67 -1.28 -3.03 3.61
C GLN A 67 -1.82 -1.68 4.09
N GLU A 68 -2.02 -1.53 5.41
CA GLU A 68 -2.46 -0.27 6.01
C GLU A 68 -1.46 0.87 5.74
N ILE A 69 -0.17 0.61 5.91
CA ILE A 69 0.90 1.56 5.56
C ILE A 69 0.80 1.99 4.09
N GLY A 70 0.67 1.02 3.17
CA GLY A 70 0.54 1.32 1.74
C GLY A 70 -0.67 2.20 1.43
N GLN A 71 -1.83 1.89 2.04
CA GLN A 71 -3.03 2.69 1.89
C GLN A 71 -2.85 4.12 2.42
N ARG A 72 -2.23 4.30 3.59
CA ARG A 72 -1.99 5.61 4.19
C ARG A 72 -1.00 6.44 3.37
N LEU A 73 0.09 5.84 2.89
CA LEU A 73 1.03 6.53 2.00
C LEU A 73 0.35 6.98 0.70
N TYR A 74 -0.48 6.12 0.10
CA TYR A 74 -1.24 6.47 -1.09
C TYR A 74 -2.21 7.63 -0.84
N GLN A 75 -2.94 7.60 0.29
CA GLN A 75 -3.84 8.68 0.70
C GLN A 75 -3.09 10.00 0.95
N GLN A 76 -1.91 9.94 1.56
CA GLN A 76 -1.07 11.13 1.78
C GLN A 76 -0.55 11.71 0.45
N ALA A 77 -0.20 10.84 -0.51
CA ALA A 77 0.23 11.25 -1.83
C ALA A 77 -0.92 11.85 -2.66
N SER A 78 -2.11 11.26 -2.62
CA SER A 78 -3.29 11.77 -3.35
C SER A 78 -3.87 13.05 -2.73
N GLY A 79 -3.83 13.18 -1.40
CA GLY A 79 -4.20 14.41 -0.69
C GLY A 79 -3.24 15.58 -0.93
N SER A 80 -1.97 15.29 -1.25
CA SER A 80 -0.97 16.32 -1.60
C SER A 80 -1.12 16.84 -3.05
N SER A 81 -1.91 16.19 -3.90
CA SER A 81 -2.22 16.67 -5.26
C SER A 81 -3.46 17.58 -5.35
N SER A 82 -4.08 17.98 -4.23
CA SER A 82 -5.21 18.93 -4.22
C SER A 82 -4.87 20.32 -3.67
N ALA A 83 -3.59 20.68 -3.52
CA ALA A 83 -3.15 22.01 -3.07
C ALA A 83 -2.34 22.79 -4.12
N ALA A 84 -2.51 22.49 -5.41
CA ALA A 84 -2.03 23.31 -6.52
C ALA A 84 -3.05 23.26 -7.66
N GLY A 85 -4.08 24.09 -7.58
CA GLY A 85 -5.17 24.06 -8.54
C GLY A 85 -6.17 25.21 -8.43
N ASP A 86 -5.71 26.42 -8.11
CA ASP A 86 -6.41 27.64 -8.54
C ASP A 86 -5.35 28.67 -8.96
N GLY A 87 -5.34 29.02 -10.25
CA GLY A 87 -4.32 29.91 -10.82
C GLY A 87 -4.07 29.80 -12.34
N ALA A 88 -5.14 29.94 -13.14
CA ALA A 88 -5.20 30.61 -14.44
C ALA A 88 -4.26 30.26 -15.63
N LYS A 89 -4.93 29.99 -16.76
CA LYS A 89 -4.63 30.37 -18.16
C LYS A 89 -3.48 29.68 -18.91
N GLY A 90 -3.87 28.92 -19.92
CA GLY A 90 -2.99 28.52 -21.03
C GLY A 90 -3.69 27.63 -22.05
N SER A 91 -4.61 28.22 -22.81
CA SER A 91 -5.09 27.86 -24.15
C SER A 91 -4.85 26.44 -24.68
N SER A 92 -5.95 25.73 -24.96
CA SER A 92 -6.12 24.99 -26.20
C SER A 92 -7.52 25.24 -26.71
N ASP A 93 -7.60 26.26 -27.55
CA ASP A 93 -8.73 26.59 -28.38
C ASP A 93 -8.97 25.45 -29.39
N GLU A 94 -10.23 25.12 -29.45
CA GLU A 94 -10.91 24.20 -30.34
C GLU A 94 -10.80 24.67 -31.79
N SER A 95 -10.46 23.79 -32.74
CA SER A 95 -11.07 23.84 -34.09
C SER A 95 -10.69 22.69 -35.02
N ASN A 96 -11.76 22.11 -35.57
CA ASN A 96 -11.89 21.31 -36.80
C ASN A 96 -11.36 19.87 -36.77
N GLY A 97 -12.15 18.81 -36.91
CA GLY A 97 -13.48 18.70 -37.50
C GLY A 97 -13.45 17.56 -38.53
N THR A 98 -14.07 16.42 -38.21
CA THR A 98 -14.61 15.49 -39.22
C THR A 98 -15.75 14.69 -38.60
N THR A 99 -16.91 14.95 -39.20
CA THR A 99 -18.26 14.45 -39.07
C THR A 99 -18.38 12.94 -39.29
N ASN A 100 -19.24 12.27 -38.51
CA ASN A 100 -20.21 11.28 -39.02
C ASN A 100 -21.27 11.04 -37.92
N ALA A 101 -22.37 11.78 -37.94
CA ALA A 101 -23.63 11.47 -38.62
C ALA A 101 -24.46 10.39 -37.91
N GLU A 102 -25.63 10.85 -37.50
CA GLU A 102 -26.74 10.18 -36.82
C GLU A 102 -27.19 8.86 -37.45
N ASN A 103 -27.94 8.11 -36.65
CA ASN A 103 -29.29 7.62 -36.98
C ASN A 103 -29.44 6.11 -36.76
N ALA A 104 -29.87 5.75 -35.54
CA ALA A 104 -30.61 4.53 -35.31
C ALA A 104 -31.90 4.93 -34.61
N GLU A 105 -32.98 5.09 -35.36
CA GLU A 105 -34.27 4.52 -34.94
C GLU A 105 -35.28 4.49 -36.10
N TYR A 106 -35.83 3.30 -36.25
CA TYR A 106 -36.67 2.79 -37.31
C TYR A 106 -38.12 2.87 -36.80
N GLN A 107 -39.02 3.64 -37.41
CA GLN A 107 -40.47 3.36 -37.36
C GLN A 107 -41.12 3.75 -38.68
N GLY A 108 -41.85 2.77 -39.25
CA GLY A 108 -42.37 2.83 -40.60
C GLY A 108 -43.64 3.66 -40.78
N LYS A 109 -43.94 3.90 -42.05
CA LYS A 109 -45.15 3.48 -42.77
C LYS A 109 -44.92 3.66 -44.26
#